data_AF-A0A8B2U6E8-F1
#
_entry.id   AF-A0A8B2U6E8-F1
#
_cell.length_a   1.000
_cell.length_b   1.000
_cell.length_c   1.000
_cell.angle_alpha   90.00
_cell.angle_beta   90.00
_cell.angle_gamma   90.00
#
_symmetry.space_group_name_H-M   'P 1'
#
loop_
_entity.id
_entity.type
_entity.pdbx_description
1 polymer ?
#
loop_
_entity_poly.entity_id
_entity_poly.type
_entity_poly.pdbx_seq_one_letter_code
_entity_poly.pdbx_strand_id
1 'polypeptide(L)'
;MRYFKLCLSLLLFSVSCYAEKPDLMLLENYKDQNIVGWVMSEKLDGVRGYWDGNQLFTRGGVPLTPPAYFLENFPPFAIDGELFSQRDQFAEISSIVRAYQDKGWHTLKLYVFDVPDAKGDLFTRLATLKAYLAKHPSQYIKIIEQTPIESPEHIRQFLQQVEQQKGEGIVIRNPNAPYERKRSSQILKLKTALDEECTVIAHHAGKGQFENVMGSLTCENHRGQFKIGSGFKLADRINPPPIGSSITYKYRGLTNKGKPRFATYWRKKIEEPSAP
;
A
#
# COMPACT_ATOMS: atom_id res chain seq x y z
N MET A 1 -17.08 -33.62 -63.56
CA MET A 1 -17.53 -33.21 -62.22
C MET A 1 -16.45 -32.33 -61.58
N ARG A 2 -16.67 -31.01 -61.51
CA ARG A 2 -15.76 -30.03 -60.86
C ARG A 2 -16.26 -29.82 -59.42
N TYR A 3 -15.45 -30.18 -58.43
CA TYR A 3 -15.75 -29.89 -57.02
C TYR A 3 -15.07 -28.56 -56.63
N PHE A 4 -15.88 -27.55 -56.37
CA PHE A 4 -15.46 -26.24 -55.87
C PHE A 4 -15.39 -26.31 -54.34
N LYS A 5 -14.18 -26.25 -53.75
CA LYS A 5 -14.02 -26.16 -52.29
C LYS A 5 -14.14 -24.69 -51.87
N LEU A 6 -15.23 -24.36 -51.20
CA LEU A 6 -15.46 -23.06 -50.56
C LEU A 6 -14.71 -23.03 -49.22
N CYS A 7 -13.62 -22.28 -49.12
CA CYS A 7 -12.95 -22.02 -47.84
C CYS A 7 -13.68 -20.88 -47.10
N LEU A 8 -14.36 -21.21 -46.00
CA LEU A 8 -14.95 -20.24 -45.09
C LEU A 8 -13.88 -19.76 -44.10
N SER A 9 -13.39 -18.54 -44.29
CA SER A 9 -12.48 -17.85 -43.37
C SER A 9 -13.27 -17.27 -42.20
N LEU A 10 -13.25 -17.92 -41.03
CA LEU A 10 -13.73 -17.34 -39.78
C LEU A 10 -12.75 -16.27 -39.28
N LEU A 11 -13.15 -15.00 -39.39
CA LEU A 11 -12.51 -13.87 -38.71
C LEU A 11 -12.84 -13.94 -37.21
N LEU A 12 -11.90 -14.41 -36.40
CA LEU A 12 -11.96 -14.32 -34.95
C LEU A 12 -11.73 -12.85 -34.54
N PHE A 13 -12.81 -12.14 -34.21
CA PHE A 13 -12.73 -10.87 -33.50
C PHE A 13 -12.27 -11.13 -32.06
N SER A 14 -11.01 -10.80 -31.77
CA SER A 14 -10.47 -10.80 -30.41
C SER A 14 -11.12 -9.66 -29.61
N VAL A 15 -12.22 -9.96 -28.91
CA VAL A 15 -12.76 -9.06 -27.90
C VAL A 15 -11.76 -9.00 -26.76
N SER A 16 -10.94 -7.94 -26.73
CA SER A 16 -10.06 -7.67 -25.60
C SER A 16 -10.94 -7.27 -24.41
N CYS A 17 -11.23 -8.22 -23.54
CA CYS A 17 -11.91 -7.95 -22.26
C CYS A 17 -10.91 -7.23 -21.35
N TYR A 18 -11.02 -5.91 -21.27
CA TYR A 18 -10.29 -5.13 -20.28
C TYR A 18 -10.95 -5.38 -18.92
N ALA A 19 -10.26 -6.12 -18.05
CA ALA A 19 -10.69 -6.26 -16.67
C ALA A 19 -10.66 -4.89 -15.99
N GLU A 20 -11.82 -4.43 -15.53
CA GLU A 20 -11.93 -3.18 -14.79
C GLU A 20 -11.23 -3.33 -13.43
N LYS A 21 -10.47 -2.30 -13.03
CA LYS A 21 -9.74 -2.33 -11.75
C LYS A 21 -10.72 -2.56 -10.59
N PRO A 22 -10.36 -3.31 -9.55
CA PRO A 22 -11.20 -3.43 -8.36
C PRO A 22 -11.41 -2.06 -7.71
N ASP A 23 -12.66 -1.67 -7.50
CA ASP A 23 -12.97 -0.48 -6.72
C ASP A 23 -12.89 -0.80 -5.24
N LEU A 24 -11.79 -0.38 -4.64
CA LEU A 24 -11.41 -0.73 -3.26
C LEU A 24 -11.53 0.48 -2.33
N MET A 25 -11.85 0.22 -1.06
CA MET A 25 -11.80 1.23 0.00
C MET A 25 -10.35 1.67 0.24
N LEU A 26 -10.08 2.98 0.18
CA LEU A 26 -8.73 3.54 0.30
C LEU A 26 -8.58 4.41 1.56
N LEU A 27 -7.44 4.22 2.22
CA LEU A 27 -7.05 4.91 3.45
C LEU A 27 -6.86 6.43 3.26
N GLU A 28 -7.47 7.24 4.12
CA GLU A 28 -7.09 8.64 4.36
C GLU A 28 -6.02 8.79 5.45
N ASN A 29 -5.52 10.00 5.69
CA ASN A 29 -4.59 10.26 6.80
C ASN A 29 -5.40 10.58 8.06
N TYR A 30 -4.97 10.05 9.22
CA TYR A 30 -5.41 10.57 10.51
C TYR A 30 -4.87 12.00 10.70
N LYS A 31 -5.73 12.89 11.20
CA LYS A 31 -5.52 14.33 11.42
C LYS A 31 -6.14 14.76 12.76
N ASP A 32 -6.04 13.88 13.76
CA ASP A 32 -6.56 14.12 15.12
C ASP A 32 -8.09 14.32 15.20
N GLN A 33 -8.85 13.76 14.23
CA GLN A 33 -10.31 13.76 14.30
C GLN A 33 -10.84 12.86 15.43
N ASN A 34 -12.08 13.11 15.87
CA ASN A 34 -12.77 12.27 16.84
C ASN A 34 -13.05 10.87 16.26
N ILE A 35 -12.59 9.84 16.97
CA ILE A 35 -12.64 8.42 16.61
C ILE A 35 -13.13 7.56 17.78
N VAL A 36 -13.95 8.12 18.66
CA VAL A 36 -14.59 7.36 19.74
C VAL A 36 -15.37 6.17 19.16
N GLY A 37 -15.16 4.99 19.73
CA GLY A 37 -15.78 3.74 19.28
C GLY A 37 -15.16 3.13 18.02
N TRP A 38 -14.05 3.68 17.52
CA TRP A 38 -13.32 3.12 16.39
C TRP A 38 -12.36 2.03 16.85
N VAL A 39 -11.87 1.24 15.90
CA VAL A 39 -10.87 0.19 16.13
C VAL A 39 -9.59 0.47 15.38
N MET A 40 -8.50 -0.14 15.81
CA MET A 40 -7.20 -0.06 15.13
C MET A 40 -6.60 -1.44 14.88
N SER A 41 -5.75 -1.51 13.87
CA SER A 41 -4.90 -2.67 13.61
C SER A 41 -3.53 -2.22 13.14
N GLU A 42 -2.53 -3.11 13.15
CA GLU A 42 -1.28 -2.86 12.46
C GLU A 42 -1.52 -2.62 10.96
N LYS A 43 -0.78 -1.68 10.39
CA LYS A 43 -0.64 -1.49 8.96
C LYS A 43 0.55 -2.34 8.48
N LEU A 44 0.24 -3.38 7.72
CA LEU A 44 1.24 -4.27 7.14
C LEU A 44 1.86 -3.63 5.88
N ASP A 45 3.21 -3.66 5.77
CA ASP A 45 3.97 -3.22 4.57
C ASP A 45 4.15 -4.40 3.60
N GLY A 46 3.03 -4.88 3.05
CA GLY A 46 2.97 -6.01 2.13
C GLY A 46 2.54 -5.61 0.72
N VAL A 47 1.86 -6.53 0.03
CA VAL A 47 1.17 -6.25 -1.24
C VAL A 47 -0.32 -6.50 -1.06
N ARG A 48 -1.15 -5.46 -1.16
CA ARG A 48 -2.61 -5.61 -1.14
C ARG A 48 -3.09 -6.66 -2.14
N GLY A 49 -3.77 -7.68 -1.63
CA GLY A 49 -4.39 -8.77 -2.37
C GLY A 49 -5.91 -8.71 -2.21
N TYR A 50 -6.61 -8.47 -3.31
CA TYR A 50 -8.06 -8.55 -3.40
C TYR A 50 -8.44 -9.86 -4.05
N TRP A 51 -9.14 -10.73 -3.32
CA TRP A 51 -9.73 -11.94 -3.86
C TRP A 51 -11.18 -11.65 -4.21
N ASP A 52 -11.61 -11.96 -5.43
CA ASP A 52 -12.97 -11.70 -5.89
C ASP A 52 -13.94 -12.88 -5.70
N GLY A 53 -13.46 -14.00 -5.15
CA GLY A 53 -14.18 -15.28 -5.12
C GLY A 53 -13.57 -16.35 -6.02
N ASN A 54 -12.69 -15.97 -6.95
CA ASN A 54 -12.08 -16.88 -7.92
C ASN A 54 -10.61 -16.54 -8.28
N GLN A 55 -10.24 -15.27 -8.32
CA GLN A 55 -8.90 -14.80 -8.67
C GLN A 55 -8.42 -13.73 -7.69
N LEU A 56 -7.10 -13.70 -7.48
CA LEU A 56 -6.44 -12.71 -6.65
C LEU A 56 -5.89 -11.57 -7.51
N PHE A 57 -6.11 -10.33 -7.09
CA PHE A 57 -5.70 -9.12 -7.79
C PHE A 57 -4.87 -8.22 -6.89
N THR A 58 -3.91 -7.50 -7.49
CA THR A 58 -3.30 -6.36 -6.83
C THR A 58 -4.29 -5.20 -6.72
N ARG A 59 -3.97 -4.20 -5.90
CA ARG A 59 -4.71 -2.92 -5.86
C ARG A 59 -4.91 -2.27 -7.23
N GLY A 60 -3.98 -2.46 -8.17
CA GLY A 60 -4.06 -1.87 -9.52
C GLY A 60 -4.93 -2.66 -10.50
N GLY A 61 -5.53 -3.78 -10.08
CA GLY A 61 -6.30 -4.67 -10.94
C GLY A 61 -5.46 -5.66 -11.74
N VAL A 62 -4.15 -5.76 -11.47
CA VAL A 62 -3.31 -6.79 -12.10
C VAL A 62 -3.62 -8.14 -11.45
N PRO A 63 -4.00 -9.17 -12.23
CA PRO A 63 -4.20 -10.52 -11.70
C PRO A 63 -2.88 -11.12 -11.21
N LEU A 64 -2.95 -11.85 -10.12
CA LEU A 64 -1.84 -12.60 -9.53
C LEU A 64 -2.00 -14.08 -9.85
N THR A 65 -0.86 -14.78 -9.95
CA THR A 65 -0.79 -16.22 -10.24
C THR A 65 -0.20 -17.00 -9.06
N PRO A 66 -0.85 -17.00 -7.89
CA PRO A 66 -0.41 -17.84 -6.77
C PRO A 66 -0.52 -19.34 -7.15
N PRO A 67 0.35 -20.19 -6.58
CA PRO A 67 0.21 -21.64 -6.72
C PRO A 67 -1.15 -22.13 -6.20
N ALA A 68 -1.65 -23.23 -6.77
CA ALA A 68 -2.95 -23.79 -6.39
C ALA A 68 -3.06 -24.08 -4.88
N TYR A 69 -1.97 -24.54 -4.24
CA TYR A 69 -1.95 -24.81 -2.80
C TYR A 69 -2.24 -23.56 -1.96
N PHE A 70 -1.85 -22.37 -2.43
CA PHE A 70 -2.04 -21.12 -1.68
C PHE A 70 -3.52 -20.71 -1.64
N LEU A 71 -4.25 -20.99 -2.72
CA LEU A 71 -5.68 -20.68 -2.87
C LEU A 71 -6.59 -21.78 -2.34
N GLU A 72 -6.03 -22.87 -1.80
CA GLU A 72 -6.82 -23.95 -1.23
C GLU A 72 -7.71 -23.43 -0.10
N ASN A 73 -9.00 -23.77 -0.17
CA ASN A 73 -10.05 -23.32 0.76
C ASN A 73 -10.22 -21.80 0.85
N PHE A 74 -9.92 -21.05 -0.22
CA PHE A 74 -10.35 -19.65 -0.31
C PHE A 74 -11.88 -19.57 -0.47
N PRO A 75 -12.54 -18.56 0.12
CA PRO A 75 -13.99 -18.44 0.10
C PRO A 75 -14.53 -18.17 -1.31
N PRO A 76 -15.77 -18.59 -1.63
CA PRO A 76 -16.42 -18.26 -2.90
C PRO A 76 -16.96 -16.81 -2.95
N PHE A 77 -16.42 -15.91 -2.13
CA PHE A 77 -16.83 -14.51 -2.01
C PHE A 77 -15.61 -13.60 -1.81
N ALA A 78 -15.79 -12.31 -2.08
CA ALA A 78 -14.68 -11.37 -2.08
C ALA A 78 -14.11 -11.11 -0.68
N ILE A 79 -12.78 -11.10 -0.55
CA ILE A 79 -12.05 -10.72 0.67
C ILE A 79 -10.89 -9.78 0.30
N ASP A 80 -10.63 -8.82 1.18
CA ASP A 80 -9.64 -7.76 0.95
C ASP A 80 -8.60 -7.78 2.08
N GLY A 81 -7.33 -7.93 1.68
CA GLY A 81 -6.25 -8.16 2.62
C GLY A 81 -4.89 -7.71 2.10
N GLU A 82 -3.88 -7.95 2.91
CA GLU A 82 -2.48 -7.72 2.57
C GLU A 82 -1.74 -9.06 2.46
N LEU A 83 -1.11 -9.34 1.33
CA LEU A 83 -0.15 -10.43 1.21
C LEU A 83 1.10 -10.06 1.99
N PHE A 84 1.41 -10.84 3.02
CA PHE A 84 2.45 -10.50 3.98
C PHE A 84 3.08 -11.76 4.58
N SER A 85 4.38 -11.72 4.85
CA SER A 85 5.11 -12.73 5.62
C SER A 85 5.50 -12.16 6.99
N GLN A 86 6.41 -11.19 6.98
CA GLN A 86 6.98 -10.56 8.16
C GLN A 86 7.40 -9.11 7.91
N ARG A 87 7.67 -8.40 9.00
CA ARG A 87 8.03 -6.98 8.99
C ARG A 87 9.39 -6.76 8.30
N ASP A 88 9.57 -5.57 7.74
CA ASP A 88 10.79 -5.14 7.03
C ASP A 88 11.17 -6.00 5.79
N GLN A 89 10.20 -6.73 5.21
CA GLN A 89 10.41 -7.62 4.07
C GLN A 89 9.63 -7.28 2.80
N PHE A 90 9.17 -6.03 2.68
CA PHE A 90 8.38 -5.62 1.51
C PHE A 90 9.02 -5.98 0.16
N ALA A 91 10.35 -5.81 0.02
CA ALA A 91 11.06 -6.10 -1.23
C ALA A 91 10.98 -7.59 -1.60
N GLU A 92 11.11 -8.47 -0.61
CA GLU A 92 11.01 -9.92 -0.77
C GLU A 92 9.58 -10.34 -1.07
N ILE A 93 8.61 -9.87 -0.27
CA ILE A 93 7.17 -10.10 -0.49
C ILE A 93 6.77 -9.67 -1.90
N SER A 94 7.14 -8.46 -2.32
CA SER A 94 6.84 -7.96 -3.67
C SER A 94 7.54 -8.77 -4.75
N SER A 95 8.70 -9.36 -4.48
CA SER A 95 9.40 -10.20 -5.45
C SER A 95 8.69 -11.55 -5.62
N ILE A 96 8.17 -12.14 -4.54
CA ILE A 96 7.41 -13.40 -4.58
C ILE A 96 6.10 -13.18 -5.34
N VAL A 97 5.33 -12.14 -4.97
CA VAL A 97 4.00 -11.88 -5.54
C VAL A 97 4.04 -11.58 -7.05
N ARG A 98 5.11 -10.96 -7.55
CA ARG A 98 5.26 -10.61 -8.97
C ARG A 98 5.89 -11.71 -9.82
N ALA A 99 6.39 -12.78 -9.20
CA ALA A 99 7.03 -13.86 -9.93
C ALA A 99 6.00 -14.73 -10.64
N TYR A 100 6.31 -15.12 -11.88
CA TYR A 100 5.46 -16.05 -12.64
C TYR A 100 5.53 -17.48 -12.08
N GLN A 101 6.71 -17.89 -11.63
CA GLN A 101 6.94 -19.17 -10.95
C GLN A 101 6.91 -18.97 -9.44
N ASP A 102 6.57 -20.03 -8.70
CA ASP A 102 6.62 -19.99 -7.23
C ASP A 102 8.04 -19.73 -6.74
N LYS A 103 8.21 -18.64 -5.99
CA LYS A 103 9.47 -18.24 -5.35
C LYS A 103 9.42 -18.24 -3.83
N GLY A 104 8.29 -18.62 -3.23
CA GLY A 104 8.11 -18.53 -1.79
C GLY A 104 6.69 -18.23 -1.32
N TRP A 105 5.66 -18.55 -2.11
CA TRP A 105 4.27 -18.29 -1.70
C TRP A 105 3.89 -18.98 -0.38
N HIS A 106 4.51 -20.11 -0.06
CA HIS A 106 4.36 -20.81 1.23
C HIS A 106 4.74 -19.96 2.45
N THR A 107 5.54 -18.90 2.28
CA THR A 107 5.92 -17.97 3.36
C THR A 107 4.89 -16.86 3.57
N LEU A 108 4.00 -16.63 2.59
CA LEU A 108 3.02 -15.56 2.61
C LEU A 108 1.71 -16.05 3.22
N LYS A 109 0.93 -15.09 3.74
CA LYS A 109 -0.49 -15.24 4.03
C LYS A 109 -1.23 -14.02 3.52
N LEU A 110 -2.50 -14.17 3.19
CA LEU A 110 -3.43 -13.07 3.02
C LEU A 110 -3.99 -12.66 4.38
N TYR A 111 -3.52 -11.53 4.88
CA TYR A 111 -4.00 -10.90 6.10
C TYR A 111 -5.23 -10.04 5.79
N VAL A 112 -6.41 -10.64 5.91
CA VAL A 112 -7.70 -10.04 5.57
C VAL A 112 -8.11 -9.00 6.60
N PHE A 113 -8.47 -7.81 6.12
CA PHE A 113 -8.99 -6.73 6.95
C PHE A 113 -10.43 -6.36 6.60
N ASP A 114 -11.02 -6.88 5.52
CA ASP A 114 -12.44 -6.67 5.20
C ASP A 114 -13.03 -7.74 4.25
N VAL A 115 -14.36 -7.79 4.16
CA VAL A 115 -15.15 -8.62 3.23
C VAL A 115 -16.08 -7.68 2.45
N PRO A 116 -15.62 -7.12 1.30
CA PRO A 116 -16.24 -5.93 0.68
C PRO A 116 -17.71 -6.04 0.32
N ASP A 117 -18.17 -7.23 -0.08
CA ASP A 117 -19.55 -7.45 -0.54
C ASP A 117 -20.49 -7.96 0.56
N ALA A 118 -19.96 -8.22 1.77
CA ALA A 118 -20.79 -8.56 2.92
C ALA A 118 -21.52 -7.31 3.45
N LYS A 119 -22.75 -7.50 3.92
CA LYS A 119 -23.56 -6.42 4.49
C LYS A 119 -23.21 -6.17 5.96
N GLY A 120 -23.51 -4.96 6.42
CA GLY A 120 -23.38 -4.57 7.83
C GLY A 120 -22.05 -3.92 8.18
N ASP A 121 -21.79 -3.83 9.48
CA ASP A 121 -20.58 -3.27 10.05
C ASP A 121 -19.34 -4.16 9.82
N LEU A 122 -18.15 -3.63 10.10
CA LEU A 122 -16.87 -4.31 9.91
C LEU A 122 -16.83 -5.68 10.59
N PHE A 123 -17.37 -5.79 11.82
CA PHE A 123 -17.34 -7.03 12.57
C PHE A 123 -18.26 -8.09 11.99
N THR A 124 -19.43 -7.70 11.50
CA THR A 124 -20.37 -8.58 10.78
C THR A 124 -19.75 -9.10 9.49
N ARG A 125 -19.08 -8.20 8.73
CA ARG A 125 -18.36 -8.57 7.50
C ARG A 125 -17.22 -9.56 7.81
N LEU A 126 -16.37 -9.28 8.80
CA LEU A 126 -15.30 -10.19 9.21
C LEU A 126 -15.81 -11.52 9.81
N ALA A 127 -16.94 -11.50 10.52
CA ALA A 127 -17.57 -12.70 11.06
C ALA A 127 -18.02 -13.67 9.94
N THR A 128 -18.37 -13.14 8.76
CA THR A 128 -18.69 -13.96 7.57
C THR A 128 -17.49 -14.82 7.18
N LEU A 129 -16.30 -14.22 7.08
CA LEU A 129 -15.07 -14.95 6.80
C LEU A 129 -14.70 -15.89 7.95
N LYS A 130 -14.84 -15.44 9.21
CA LYS A 130 -14.54 -16.28 10.39
C LYS A 130 -15.40 -17.56 10.40
N ALA A 131 -16.68 -17.45 10.11
CA ALA A 131 -17.60 -18.59 10.05
C ALA A 131 -17.26 -19.54 8.88
N TYR A 132 -16.84 -19.00 7.74
CA TYR A 132 -16.36 -19.80 6.61
C TYR A 132 -15.09 -20.59 6.98
N LEU A 133 -14.07 -19.92 7.55
CA LEU A 133 -12.80 -20.55 7.93
C LEU A 133 -12.93 -21.60 9.04
N ALA A 134 -13.98 -21.52 9.87
CA ALA A 134 -14.28 -22.56 10.85
C ALA A 134 -14.69 -23.89 10.19
N LYS A 135 -15.28 -23.83 8.98
CA LYS A 135 -15.69 -25.02 8.20
C LYS A 135 -14.64 -25.41 7.14
N HIS A 136 -13.91 -24.42 6.64
CA HIS A 136 -12.90 -24.55 5.60
C HIS A 136 -11.58 -23.93 6.07
N PRO A 137 -10.83 -24.60 6.97
CA PRO A 137 -9.57 -24.05 7.47
C PRO A 137 -8.59 -23.79 6.33
N SER A 138 -7.97 -22.61 6.34
CA SER A 138 -6.89 -22.25 5.44
C SER A 138 -5.71 -21.72 6.26
N GLN A 139 -4.53 -22.28 6.01
CA GLN A 139 -3.28 -21.80 6.65
C GLN A 139 -2.79 -20.48 6.05
N TYR A 140 -3.31 -20.11 4.87
CA TYR A 140 -2.90 -18.95 4.08
C TYR A 140 -3.83 -17.74 4.26
N ILE A 141 -4.96 -17.87 4.96
CA ILE A 141 -5.83 -16.76 5.31
C ILE A 141 -5.70 -16.47 6.81
N LYS A 142 -5.49 -15.20 7.16
CA LYS A 142 -5.55 -14.74 8.55
C LYS A 142 -6.38 -13.47 8.62
N ILE A 143 -7.35 -13.42 9.54
CA ILE A 143 -8.07 -12.17 9.81
C ILE A 143 -7.19 -11.27 10.68
N ILE A 144 -6.99 -10.02 10.26
CA ILE A 144 -6.28 -9.01 11.04
C ILE A 144 -7.14 -8.64 12.26
N GLU A 145 -6.54 -8.76 13.44
CA GLU A 145 -7.16 -8.36 14.70
C GLU A 145 -7.51 -6.86 14.69
N GLN A 146 -8.72 -6.54 15.13
CA GLN A 146 -9.21 -5.18 15.28
C GLN A 146 -9.33 -4.87 16.77
N THR A 147 -8.42 -4.06 17.29
CA THR A 147 -8.35 -3.67 18.71
C THR A 147 -9.21 -2.41 18.93
N PRO A 148 -10.15 -2.39 19.88
CA PRO A 148 -10.89 -1.19 20.23
C PRO A 148 -9.98 -0.05 20.69
N ILE A 149 -10.26 1.16 20.22
CA ILE A 149 -9.53 2.36 20.65
C ILE A 149 -10.16 2.88 21.93
N GLU A 150 -9.37 3.00 22.98
CA GLU A 150 -9.82 3.43 24.31
C GLU A 150 -9.57 4.93 24.54
N SER A 151 -8.47 5.45 24.00
CA SER A 151 -8.04 6.84 24.16
C SER A 151 -7.04 7.24 23.08
N PRO A 152 -6.80 8.55 22.87
CA PRO A 152 -5.69 9.02 22.03
C PRO A 152 -4.32 8.48 22.46
N GLU A 153 -4.10 8.31 23.78
CA GLU A 153 -2.88 7.74 24.34
C GLU A 153 -2.70 6.27 23.96
N HIS A 154 -3.78 5.48 23.96
CA HIS A 154 -3.76 4.07 23.52
C HIS A 154 -3.27 3.97 22.06
N ILE A 155 -3.69 4.87 21.19
CA ILE A 155 -3.24 4.92 19.78
C ILE A 155 -1.74 5.18 19.69
N ARG A 156 -1.23 6.16 20.46
CA ARG A 156 0.20 6.49 20.47
C ARG A 156 1.04 5.32 20.96
N GLN A 157 0.59 4.64 22.03
CA GLN A 157 1.27 3.47 22.57
C GLN A 157 1.27 2.30 21.58
N PHE A 158 0.13 2.01 20.96
CA PHE A 158 0.03 0.94 19.96
C PHE A 158 0.89 1.24 18.73
N LEU A 159 0.90 2.49 18.26
CA LEU A 159 1.79 2.92 17.17
C LEU A 159 3.27 2.72 17.55
N GLN A 160 3.67 3.16 18.74
CA GLN A 160 5.04 3.02 19.22
C GLN A 160 5.47 1.55 19.32
N GLN A 161 4.60 0.68 19.84
CA GLN A 161 4.84 -0.76 19.93
C GLN A 161 5.03 -1.38 18.54
N VAL A 162 4.16 -1.04 17.58
CA VAL A 162 4.28 -1.51 16.20
C VAL A 162 5.60 -1.05 15.59
N GLU A 163 5.96 0.23 15.73
CA GLU A 163 7.18 0.81 15.18
C GLU A 163 8.45 0.25 15.82
N GLN A 164 8.47 0.03 17.14
CA GLN A 164 9.59 -0.62 17.85
C GLN A 164 9.87 -2.03 17.32
N GLN A 165 8.82 -2.71 16.87
CA GLN A 165 8.95 -4.04 16.28
C GLN A 165 9.09 -4.00 14.74
N LYS A 166 9.41 -2.83 14.16
CA LYS A 166 9.62 -2.56 12.73
C LYS A 166 8.36 -2.63 11.84
N GLY A 167 7.17 -2.50 12.41
CA GLY A 167 5.91 -2.41 11.65
C GLY A 167 5.76 -1.05 10.96
N GLU A 168 4.86 -0.94 9.98
CA GLU A 168 4.75 0.28 9.15
C GLU A 168 3.99 1.42 9.82
N GLY A 169 3.14 1.11 10.79
CA GLY A 169 2.20 2.02 11.42
C GLY A 169 0.88 1.32 11.67
N ILE A 170 -0.21 2.09 11.74
CA ILE A 170 -1.52 1.58 12.14
C ILE A 170 -2.62 2.01 11.15
N VAL A 171 -3.69 1.23 11.10
CA VAL A 171 -4.94 1.57 10.40
C VAL A 171 -6.04 1.70 11.44
N ILE A 172 -6.72 2.84 11.45
CA ILE A 172 -7.86 3.15 12.32
C ILE A 172 -9.13 3.07 11.46
N ARG A 173 -10.13 2.29 11.90
CA ARG A 173 -11.37 1.99 11.16
C ARG A 173 -12.58 2.37 12.00
N ASN A 174 -13.56 3.04 11.39
CA ASN A 174 -14.89 3.10 11.95
C ASN A 174 -15.55 1.73 11.75
N PRO A 175 -15.80 0.94 12.82
CA PRO A 175 -16.39 -0.37 12.66
C PRO A 175 -17.80 -0.28 12.10
N ASN A 176 -18.55 0.78 12.41
CA ASN A 176 -19.97 0.92 12.05
C ASN A 176 -20.20 1.41 10.61
N ALA A 177 -19.14 1.79 9.90
CA ALA A 177 -19.25 2.27 8.53
C ALA A 177 -19.47 1.11 7.54
N PRO A 178 -20.31 1.31 6.50
CA PRO A 178 -20.35 0.37 5.38
C PRO A 178 -19.01 0.37 4.61
N TYR A 179 -18.77 -0.66 3.82
CA TYR A 179 -17.64 -0.65 2.89
C TYR A 179 -17.85 0.41 1.81
N GLU A 180 -16.88 1.31 1.64
CA GLU A 180 -16.95 2.37 0.64
C GLU A 180 -15.94 2.10 -0.49
N ARG A 181 -16.41 1.99 -1.73
CA ARG A 181 -15.58 1.76 -2.92
C ARG A 181 -14.86 3.04 -3.40
N LYS A 182 -14.22 3.75 -2.49
CA LYS A 182 -13.53 5.03 -2.70
C LYS A 182 -12.48 5.28 -1.62
N ARG A 183 -11.75 6.39 -1.76
CA ARG A 183 -11.05 6.98 -0.62
C ARG A 183 -12.07 7.41 0.43
N SER A 184 -11.87 6.97 1.66
CA SER A 184 -12.86 7.10 2.72
C SER A 184 -12.27 7.69 3.97
N SER A 185 -12.98 8.66 4.55
CA SER A 185 -12.68 9.21 5.88
C SER A 185 -13.00 8.22 7.00
N GLN A 186 -13.66 7.09 6.71
CA GLN A 186 -14.01 6.03 7.67
C GLN A 186 -12.87 5.03 7.90
N ILE A 187 -11.77 5.13 7.14
CA ILE A 187 -10.58 4.33 7.32
C ILE A 187 -9.32 5.17 7.14
N LEU A 188 -8.54 5.25 8.20
CA LEU A 188 -7.45 6.20 8.36
C LEU A 188 -6.15 5.46 8.59
N LYS A 189 -5.06 5.98 8.06
CA LYS A 189 -3.71 5.52 8.38
C LYS A 189 -3.03 6.53 9.28
N LEU A 190 -2.32 6.01 10.27
CA LEU A 190 -1.42 6.78 11.11
C LEU A 190 -0.05 6.09 11.12
N LYS A 191 1.00 6.88 10.93
CA LYS A 191 2.39 6.44 11.03
C LYS A 191 3.28 7.62 11.38
N THR A 192 4.35 7.37 12.11
CA THR A 192 5.36 8.40 12.34
C THR A 192 6.03 8.72 11.01
N ALA A 193 6.01 9.99 10.64
CA ALA A 193 6.82 10.46 9.53
C ALA A 193 8.24 10.64 10.06
N LEU A 194 9.17 9.76 9.68
CA LEU A 194 10.59 10.00 9.93
C LEU A 194 11.03 11.16 9.05
N ASP A 195 11.72 12.13 9.63
CA ASP A 195 12.38 13.18 8.88
C ASP A 195 13.88 13.19 9.15
N GLU A 196 14.61 13.65 8.14
CA GLU A 196 16.05 13.82 8.17
C GLU A 196 16.43 14.98 7.26
N GLU A 197 17.66 15.43 7.40
CA GLU A 197 18.23 16.44 6.52
C GLU A 197 19.12 15.80 5.44
N CYS A 198 19.15 16.44 4.27
CA CYS A 198 20.09 16.13 3.20
C CYS A 198 20.53 17.39 2.46
N THR A 199 21.72 17.33 1.90
CA THR A 199 22.26 18.37 1.03
C THR A 199 21.88 18.07 -0.41
N VAL A 200 21.35 19.06 -1.11
CA VAL A 200 21.00 18.94 -2.54
C VAL A 200 22.28 18.93 -3.36
N ILE A 201 22.51 17.87 -4.14
CA ILE A 201 23.73 17.74 -4.96
C ILE A 201 23.46 17.79 -6.47
N ALA A 202 22.22 17.55 -6.91
CA ALA A 202 21.85 17.67 -8.32
C ALA A 202 20.36 17.95 -8.52
N HIS A 203 20.03 18.63 -9.61
CA HIS A 203 18.67 18.81 -10.11
C HIS A 203 18.45 17.94 -11.35
N HIS A 204 17.24 17.41 -11.52
CA HIS A 204 16.86 16.63 -12.70
C HIS A 204 15.58 17.21 -13.29
N ALA A 205 15.60 17.45 -14.61
CA ALA A 205 14.43 17.94 -15.33
C ALA A 205 13.24 16.98 -15.21
N GLY A 206 12.03 17.55 -15.13
CA GLY A 206 10.79 16.80 -15.12
C GLY A 206 10.41 16.29 -16.51
N LYS A 207 9.40 15.43 -16.53
CA LYS A 207 8.80 14.86 -17.74
C LYS A 207 7.27 15.01 -17.66
N GLY A 208 6.59 15.04 -18.81
CA GLY A 208 5.13 15.14 -18.86
C GLY A 208 4.63 16.44 -18.23
N GLN A 209 3.76 16.35 -17.23
CA GLN A 209 3.21 17.54 -16.54
C GLN A 209 4.25 18.45 -15.87
N PHE A 210 5.49 17.98 -15.71
CA PHE A 210 6.61 18.75 -15.16
C PHE A 210 7.69 19.05 -16.20
N GLU A 211 7.36 18.98 -17.49
CA GLU A 211 8.23 19.42 -18.57
C GLU A 211 8.60 20.91 -18.37
N ASN A 212 9.87 21.27 -18.59
CA ASN A 212 10.46 22.58 -18.34
C ASN A 212 10.65 23.03 -16.87
N VAL A 213 10.32 22.19 -15.88
CA VAL A 213 10.59 22.47 -14.46
C VAL A 213 11.34 21.32 -13.80
N MET A 214 11.80 21.51 -12.56
CA MET A 214 12.48 20.45 -11.80
C MET A 214 11.53 19.28 -11.52
N GLY A 215 11.95 18.08 -11.89
CA GLY A 215 11.25 16.82 -11.65
C GLY A 215 11.67 16.16 -10.34
N SER A 216 12.97 16.09 -10.09
CA SER A 216 13.53 15.53 -8.85
C SER A 216 14.87 16.15 -8.48
N LEU A 217 15.25 16.00 -7.21
CA LEU A 217 16.58 16.31 -6.69
C LEU A 217 17.34 15.00 -6.43
N THR A 218 18.65 14.99 -6.63
CA THR A 218 19.52 14.06 -5.88
C THR A 218 19.97 14.76 -4.61
N CYS A 219 19.80 14.08 -3.50
CA CYS A 219 20.24 14.50 -2.18
C CYS A 219 21.32 13.56 -1.64
N GLU A 220 22.17 14.07 -0.76
CA GLU A 220 23.18 13.30 -0.05
C GLU A 220 23.13 13.58 1.46
N ASN A 221 23.22 12.53 2.27
CA ASN A 221 23.44 12.62 3.71
C ASN A 221 24.23 11.39 4.20
N HIS A 222 24.27 11.15 5.51
CA HIS A 222 24.97 10.00 6.10
C HIS A 222 24.48 8.62 5.62
N ARG A 223 23.36 8.56 4.89
CA ARG A 223 22.82 7.34 4.23
C ARG A 223 23.26 7.18 2.77
N GLY A 224 24.07 8.12 2.27
CA GLY A 224 24.52 8.20 0.88
C GLY A 224 23.55 8.95 -0.03
N GLN A 225 23.70 8.76 -1.34
CA GLN A 225 22.94 9.51 -2.35
C GLN A 225 21.61 8.85 -2.73
N PHE A 226 20.53 9.63 -2.75
CA PHE A 226 19.19 9.18 -3.13
C PHE A 226 18.40 10.29 -3.83
N LYS A 227 17.37 9.89 -4.60
CA LYS A 227 16.51 10.83 -5.33
C LYS A 227 15.23 11.15 -4.56
N ILE A 228 14.83 12.42 -4.57
CA ILE A 228 13.57 12.91 -4.05
C ILE A 228 12.78 13.53 -5.22
N GLY A 229 11.66 12.93 -5.60
CA GLY A 229 10.84 13.38 -6.74
C GLY A 229 9.44 13.89 -6.38
N SER A 230 9.08 13.86 -5.10
CA SER A 230 7.73 14.20 -4.61
C SER A 230 7.79 15.09 -3.38
N GLY A 231 6.67 15.73 -3.03
CA GLY A 231 6.57 16.70 -1.92
C GLY A 231 6.77 18.16 -2.32
N PHE A 232 7.26 18.42 -3.53
CA PHE A 232 7.43 19.77 -4.08
C PHE A 232 6.10 20.35 -4.58
N LYS A 233 5.82 21.61 -4.20
CA LYS A 233 4.81 22.44 -4.86
C LYS A 233 5.33 22.86 -6.23
N LEU A 234 4.44 23.33 -7.12
CA LEU A 234 4.86 23.84 -8.43
C LEU A 234 5.88 24.99 -8.30
N ALA A 235 5.70 25.88 -7.33
CA ALA A 235 6.65 26.95 -7.02
C ALA A 235 8.05 26.43 -6.67
N ASP A 236 8.14 25.32 -5.90
CA ASP A 236 9.42 24.67 -5.61
C ASP A 236 10.02 24.00 -6.86
N ARG A 237 9.21 23.62 -7.85
CA ARG A 237 9.72 23.02 -9.10
C ARG A 237 10.25 24.06 -10.07
N ILE A 238 9.59 25.22 -10.12
CA ILE A 238 10.03 26.39 -10.89
C ILE A 238 11.31 26.95 -10.27
N ASN A 239 11.36 27.07 -8.94
CA ASN A 239 12.50 27.58 -8.18
C ASN A 239 13.00 26.51 -7.19
N PRO A 240 13.73 25.48 -7.67
CA PRO A 240 14.20 24.38 -6.83
C PRO A 240 15.14 24.83 -5.71
N PRO A 241 15.14 24.11 -4.57
CA PRO A 241 16.18 24.27 -3.55
C PRO A 241 17.57 24.23 -4.21
N PRO A 242 18.43 25.24 -4.03
CA PRO A 242 19.72 25.33 -4.71
C PRO A 242 20.61 24.11 -4.44
N ILE A 243 21.47 23.76 -5.40
CA ILE A 243 22.56 22.82 -5.14
C ILE A 243 23.43 23.39 -4.01
N GLY A 244 23.80 22.54 -3.04
CA GLY A 244 24.50 22.91 -1.82
C GLY A 244 23.59 23.27 -0.63
N SER A 245 22.29 23.54 -0.87
CA SER A 245 21.36 23.84 0.23
C SER A 245 20.96 22.58 1.01
N SER A 246 20.71 22.75 2.31
CA SER A 246 20.12 21.71 3.16
C SER A 246 18.59 21.77 3.11
N ILE A 247 17.97 20.60 2.94
CA ILE A 247 16.53 20.44 3.00
C ILE A 247 16.16 19.38 4.04
N THR A 248 14.99 19.51 4.65
CA THR A 248 14.39 18.43 5.43
C THR A 248 13.48 17.62 4.52
N TYR A 249 13.64 16.31 4.56
CA TYR A 249 12.81 15.35 3.83
C TYR A 249 12.15 14.39 4.82
N LYS A 250 10.95 13.93 4.47
CA LYS A 250 10.27 12.84 5.17
C LYS A 250 10.49 11.55 4.42
N TYR A 251 10.58 10.43 5.14
CA TYR A 251 10.72 9.10 4.54
C TYR A 251 10.00 8.04 5.38
N ARG A 252 9.94 6.82 4.84
CA ARG A 252 9.15 5.71 5.41
C ARG A 252 9.98 4.43 5.37
N GLY A 253 10.78 4.22 6.41
CA GLY A 253 11.70 3.10 6.50
C GLY A 253 12.88 3.22 5.53
N LEU A 254 13.77 2.22 5.57
CA LEU A 254 15.00 2.19 4.79
C LEU A 254 14.95 1.03 3.78
N THR A 255 15.71 1.15 2.70
CA THR A 255 16.01 0.03 1.81
C THR A 255 17.03 -0.88 2.47
N ASN A 256 17.21 -2.10 1.95
CA ASN A 256 18.27 -3.02 2.40
C ASN A 256 19.68 -2.42 2.29
N LYS A 257 19.85 -1.36 1.49
CA LYS A 257 21.11 -0.60 1.35
C LYS A 257 21.17 0.64 2.26
N GLY A 258 20.28 0.76 3.24
CA GLY A 258 20.23 1.86 4.20
C GLY A 258 19.67 3.19 3.68
N LYS A 259 19.25 3.26 2.40
CA LYS A 259 18.71 4.49 1.79
C LYS A 259 17.25 4.72 2.15
N PRO A 260 16.79 5.98 2.31
CA PRO A 260 15.39 6.29 2.60
C PRO A 260 14.40 5.74 1.56
N ARG A 261 13.36 5.04 2.00
CA ARG A 261 12.22 4.63 1.16
C ARG A 261 11.16 5.73 1.14
N PHE A 262 10.56 5.95 -0.04
CA PHE A 262 9.48 6.93 -0.23
C PHE A 262 9.82 8.33 0.26
N ALA A 263 11.05 8.78 0.01
CA ALA A 263 11.50 10.11 0.40
C ALA A 263 10.69 11.20 -0.30
N THR A 264 10.18 12.14 0.49
CA THR A 264 9.36 13.27 0.06
C THR A 264 9.92 14.56 0.62
N TYR A 265 10.12 15.57 -0.22
CA TYR A 265 10.51 16.91 0.24
C TYR A 265 9.49 17.45 1.24
N TRP A 266 9.97 18.04 2.32
CA TRP A 266 9.11 18.66 3.32
C TRP A 266 9.28 20.18 3.35
N ARG A 267 10.50 20.66 3.60
CA ARG A 267 10.81 22.10 3.66
C ARG A 267 12.30 22.35 3.47
N LYS A 268 12.66 23.60 3.12
CA LYS A 268 14.03 24.10 3.30
C LYS A 268 14.38 24.07 4.79
N LYS A 269 15.65 23.84 5.10
CA LYS A 269 16.13 24.01 6.47
C LYS A 269 15.90 25.47 6.89
N ILE A 270 15.35 25.67 8.08
CA ILE A 270 15.32 27.00 8.70
C ILE A 270 16.74 27.20 9.22
N GLU A 271 17.48 28.14 8.64
CA GLU A 271 18.68 28.64 9.29
C GLU A 271 18.20 29.36 10.55
N GLU A 272 18.46 28.78 11.73
CA GLU A 272 18.36 29.56 12.95
C GLU A 272 19.37 30.70 12.84
N PRO A 273 18.96 31.96 13.11
CA PRO A 273 19.93 33.06 13.12
C PRO A 273 21.02 32.69 14.10
N SER A 274 22.27 32.68 13.63
CA SER A 274 23.45 32.58 14.47
C SER A 274 23.30 33.59 15.60
N ALA A 275 23.24 33.12 16.84
CA ALA A 275 23.25 34.01 18.00
C ALA A 275 24.46 34.95 17.88
N PRO A 276 24.27 36.26 18.11
CA PRO A 276 25.34 37.24 18.03
C PRO A 276 26.48 36.97 19.01
#